data_AF-A0A944V028-F1
#
_entry.id   AF-A0A944V028-F1
#
_cell.length_a   1.000
_cell.length_b   1.000
_cell.length_c   1.000
_cell.angle_alpha   90.00
_cell.angle_beta   90.00
_cell.angle_gamma   90.00
#
_symmetry.space_group_name_H-M   'P 1'
#
loop_
_entity.id
_entity.type
_entity.pdbx_description
1 polymer ?
#
loop_
_entity_poly.entity_id
_entity_poly.type
_entity_poly.pdbx_seq_one_letter_code
_entity_poly.pdbx_strand_id
1 'polypeptide(L)'
;MLISDYGHHPTEICLTLNAIKESNMDKKILTIFQPHQYSRTLELLEDFKTCFSDTDELIIPNIYESRDSDEDKKKINSEKLVKLINHPNKKDGE
;
A
#
# COMPACT_ATOMS: atom_id res chain seq x y z
N MET A 1 17.07 -2.14 9.13
CA MET A 1 17.21 -3.01 7.94
C MET A 1 16.35 -2.39 6.87
N LEU A 2 16.82 -2.40 5.62
CA LEU A 2 16.04 -1.91 4.48
C LEU A 2 15.75 -3.10 3.58
N ILE A 3 14.48 -3.30 3.27
CA ILE A 3 14.02 -4.29 2.28
C ILE A 3 13.33 -3.50 1.17
N SER A 4 13.63 -3.86 -0.07
CA SER A 4 12.90 -3.39 -1.24
C SER A 4 12.24 -4.59 -1.89
N ASP A 5 10.95 -4.49 -2.18
CA ASP A 5 10.18 -5.52 -2.84
C ASP A 5 9.39 -4.91 -4.02
N TYR A 6 9.20 -5.69 -5.08
CA TYR A 6 8.49 -5.23 -6.29
C TYR A 6 6.96 -5.47 -6.19
N GLY A 7 6.52 -6.17 -5.14
CA GLY A 7 5.13 -6.49 -4.91
C GLY A 7 4.23 -5.26 -4.96
N HIS A 8 3.23 -5.33 -5.83
CA HIS A 8 2.27 -4.25 -6.03
C HIS A 8 0.82 -4.77 -6.08
N HIS A 9 0.64 -6.09 -6.11
CA HIS A 9 -0.65 -6.73 -5.85
C HIS A 9 -0.87 -6.90 -4.34
N PRO A 10 -2.09 -6.70 -3.80
CA PRO A 10 -2.38 -6.88 -2.37
C PRO A 10 -1.91 -8.22 -1.80
N THR A 11 -2.06 -9.31 -2.56
CA THR A 11 -1.56 -10.64 -2.18
C THR A 11 -0.04 -10.67 -1.98
N GLU A 12 0.72 -10.03 -2.86
CA GLU A 12 2.19 -9.97 -2.77
C GLU A 12 2.60 -9.19 -1.53
N ILE A 13 1.93 -8.05 -1.27
CA ILE A 13 2.17 -7.19 -0.11
C ILE A 13 1.92 -7.98 1.19
N CYS A 14 0.78 -8.67 1.30
CA CYS A 14 0.46 -9.51 2.46
C CYS A 14 1.56 -10.53 2.72
N LEU A 15 1.98 -11.26 1.68
CA LEU A 15 2.98 -12.32 1.80
C LEU A 15 4.35 -11.76 2.21
N THR A 16 4.76 -10.63 1.63
CA THR A 16 6.01 -9.96 1.99
C THR A 16 6.00 -9.50 3.45
N LEU A 17 4.93 -8.83 3.91
CA LEU A 17 4.82 -8.35 5.28
C LEU A 17 4.75 -9.50 6.30
N ASN A 18 3.99 -10.55 5.98
CA ASN A 18 3.90 -11.75 6.79
C ASN A 18 5.26 -12.44 6.94
N ALA A 19 6.02 -12.62 5.85
CA ALA A 19 7.36 -13.19 5.89
C ALA A 19 8.34 -12.34 6.74
N ILE A 20 8.23 -11.01 6.66
CA ILE A 20 9.02 -10.10 7.51
C ILE A 20 8.64 -10.30 8.98
N LYS A 21 7.35 -10.40 9.30
CA LYS A 21 6.88 -10.60 10.68
C LYS A 21 7.34 -11.96 11.24
N GLU A 22 7.25 -13.02 10.44
CA GLU A 22 7.65 -14.38 10.82
C GLU A 22 9.15 -14.55 11.01
N SER A 23 9.98 -13.71 10.36
CA SER A 23 11.43 -13.71 10.56
C SER A 23 11.87 -13.32 11.98
N ASN A 24 10.91 -13.01 12.88
CA ASN A 24 11.07 -12.75 14.30
C ASN A 24 12.14 -11.71 14.62
N MET A 25 12.28 -10.72 13.73
CA MET A 25 12.99 -9.50 14.03
C MET A 25 12.07 -8.71 14.94
N ASP A 26 12.34 -8.73 16.24
CA ASP A 26 11.56 -8.05 17.30
C ASP A 26 11.64 -6.50 17.17
N LYS A 27 11.20 -6.00 16.01
CA LYS A 27 11.38 -4.65 15.48
C LYS A 27 10.09 -4.21 14.81
N LYS A 28 9.83 -2.90 14.88
CA LYS A 28 8.70 -2.30 14.15
C LYS A 28 8.90 -2.38 12.65
N ILE A 29 7.79 -2.60 11.93
CA ILE A 29 7.71 -2.62 10.46
C ILE A 29 7.12 -1.29 9.99
N LEU A 30 7.97 -0.47 9.36
CA LEU A 30 7.54 0.70 8.59
C LEU A 30 7.42 0.27 7.13
N THR A 31 6.23 0.41 6.57
CA THR A 31 5.95 0.10 5.16
C THR A 31 5.73 1.39 4.39
N ILE A 32 6.49 1.56 3.31
CA ILE A 32 6.28 2.64 2.33
C ILE A 32 5.80 1.96 1.05
N PHE A 33 4.52 2.12 0.73
CA PHE A 33 3.91 1.50 -0.45
C PHE A 33 3.49 2.58 -1.45
N GLN A 34 4.13 2.61 -2.62
CA GLN A 34 3.72 3.45 -3.73
C GLN A 34 2.75 2.67 -4.62
N PRO A 35 1.46 3.03 -4.69
CA PRO A 35 0.52 2.34 -5.56
C PRO A 35 0.90 2.57 -7.03
N HIS A 36 0.82 1.51 -7.84
CA HIS A 36 1.11 1.58 -9.26
C HIS A 36 -0.22 1.55 -10.04
N GLN A 37 -0.48 2.61 -10.80
CA GLN A 37 -1.70 2.85 -11.59
C GLN A 37 -2.97 3.13 -10.77
N TYR A 38 -3.74 4.12 -11.24
CA TYR A 38 -5.04 4.51 -10.68
C TYR A 38 -6.11 3.46 -10.92
N SER A 39 -6.17 2.93 -12.14
CA SER A 39 -7.10 1.88 -12.57
C SER A 39 -6.97 0.62 -11.70
N ARG A 40 -5.73 0.13 -11.49
CA ARG A 40 -5.44 -1.01 -10.62
C ARG A 40 -5.77 -0.75 -9.16
N THR A 41 -5.47 0.46 -8.66
CA THR A 41 -5.82 0.85 -7.29
C THR A 41 -7.34 0.80 -7.07
N LEU A 42 -8.13 1.20 -8.06
CA LEU A 42 -9.60 1.10 -8.02
C LEU A 42 -10.08 -0.34 -8.06
N GLU A 43 -9.54 -1.14 -8.98
CA GLU A 43 -9.92 -2.55 -9.19
C GLU A 43 -9.72 -3.38 -7.92
N LEU A 44 -8.60 -3.15 -7.22
CA LEU A 44 -8.18 -3.92 -6.05
C LEU A 44 -8.44 -3.19 -4.73
N LEU A 45 -9.29 -2.15 -4.75
CA LEU A 45 -9.48 -1.25 -3.62
C LEU A 45 -9.85 -1.99 -2.33
N GLU A 46 -10.77 -2.96 -2.40
CA GLU A 46 -11.23 -3.70 -1.22
C GLU A 46 -10.11 -4.51 -0.57
N ASP A 47 -9.24 -5.12 -1.38
CA ASP A 47 -8.10 -5.89 -0.89
C ASP A 47 -7.01 -5.00 -0.30
N PHE A 48 -6.78 -3.82 -0.91
CA PHE A 48 -5.87 -2.82 -0.35
C PHE A 48 -6.30 -2.33 1.03
N LYS A 49 -7.58 -2.38 1.38
CA LYS A 49 -8.04 -1.94 2.70
C LYS A 49 -7.44 -2.76 3.84
N THR A 50 -7.10 -4.03 3.59
CA THR A 50 -6.75 -4.99 4.64
C THR A 50 -5.34 -5.57 4.49
N CYS A 51 -4.69 -5.47 3.33
CA CYS A 51 -3.41 -6.13 3.06
C CYS A 51 -2.20 -5.63 3.87
N PHE A 52 -2.35 -4.58 4.67
CA PHE A 52 -1.29 -3.98 5.48
C PHE A 52 -1.34 -4.36 6.96
N SER A 53 -2.08 -5.42 7.34
CA SER A 53 -2.31 -5.77 8.76
C SER A 53 -1.06 -6.04 9.58
N ASP A 54 0.01 -6.53 8.96
CA ASP A 54 1.27 -6.87 9.62
C ASP A 54 2.26 -5.68 9.69
N THR A 55 1.85 -4.52 9.18
CA THR A 55 2.60 -3.26 9.28
C THR A 55 2.33 -2.57 10.62
N ASP A 56 3.35 -1.91 11.20
CA ASP A 56 3.16 -1.07 12.39
C ASP A 56 2.88 0.40 12.01
N GLU A 57 3.57 0.91 10.99
CA GLU A 57 3.40 2.25 10.41
C GLU A 57 3.37 2.19 8.88
N LEU A 58 2.37 2.83 8.27
CA LEU A 58 2.14 2.80 6.82
C LEU A 58 2.24 4.22 6.24
N ILE A 59 3.06 4.39 5.21
CA ILE A 59 3.15 5.61 4.40
C ILE A 59 2.75 5.27 2.97
N ILE A 60 1.80 6.02 2.43
CA ILE A 60 1.34 5.90 1.04
C ILE A 60 1.67 7.20 0.31
N PRO A 61 2.72 7.24 -0.54
CA PRO A 61 2.97 8.37 -1.42
C PRO A 61 1.94 8.48 -2.54
N ASN A 62 2.08 9.52 -3.37
CA ASN A 62 1.30 9.69 -4.60
C ASN A 62 1.32 8.42 -5.48
N ILE A 63 0.17 8.11 -6.07
CA ILE A 63 0.02 7.00 -7.02
C ILE A 63 0.96 7.23 -8.20
N TYR A 64 1.78 6.24 -8.51
CA TYR A 64 2.62 6.27 -9.70
C TYR A 64 1.75 6.14 -10.94
N GLU A 65 1.63 7.25 -11.67
CA GLU A 65 0.87 7.32 -12.91
C GLU A 65 1.58 6.55 -14.02
N SER A 66 0.83 5.73 -14.76
CA SER A 66 1.35 5.06 -15.95
C SER A 66 0.33 5.16 -17.09
N ARG A 67 -0.32 4.06 -17.50
CA ARG A 67 -1.28 4.00 -18.61
C ARG A 67 -2.72 4.27 -18.15
N ASP A 68 -2.90 5.24 -17.26
CA ASP A 68 -4.22 5.54 -16.67
C ASP A 68 -4.98 6.59 -17.48
N SER A 69 -6.31 6.47 -17.49
CA SER A 69 -7.18 7.48 -18.08
C SER A 69 -7.39 8.67 -17.13
N ASP A 70 -7.72 9.84 -17.68
CA ASP A 70 -8.12 10.99 -16.86
C ASP A 70 -9.38 10.70 -16.02
N GLU A 71 -10.20 9.74 -16.42
CA GLU A 71 -11.36 9.29 -15.63
C GLU A 71 -10.91 8.51 -14.38
N ASP A 72 -9.88 7.68 -14.48
CA ASP A 72 -9.38 6.90 -13.34
C ASP A 72 -8.75 7.80 -12.29
N LYS A 73 -8.00 8.82 -12.73
CA LYS A 73 -7.40 9.85 -11.85
C LYS A 73 -8.44 10.65 -11.06
N LYS A 74 -9.65 10.80 -11.60
CA LYS A 74 -10.76 11.48 -10.90
C LYS A 74 -11.44 10.59 -9.87
N LYS A 75 -11.32 9.27 -9.98
CA LYS A 75 -12.02 8.31 -9.10
C LYS A 75 -11.22 7.99 -7.85
N ILE A 76 -9.89 7.96 -7.91
CA ILE A 76 -9.00 7.65 -6.77
C ILE A 76 -7.73 8.53 -6.78
N ASN A 77 -7.16 8.76 -5.61
CA ASN A 77 -5.82 9.32 -5.39
C ASN A 77 -5.24 8.75 -4.09
N SER A 78 -3.99 9.08 -3.75
CA SER A 78 -3.33 8.61 -2.52
C SER A 78 -4.12 9.01 -1.28
N GLU A 79 -4.54 10.27 -1.17
CA GLU A 79 -5.31 10.78 -0.03
C GLU A 79 -6.59 9.96 0.22
N LYS A 80 -7.36 9.69 -0.84
CA LYS A 80 -8.59 8.90 -0.78
C LYS A 80 -8.28 7.43 -0.46
N LEU A 81 -7.23 6.85 -1.05
CA LEU A 81 -6.79 5.50 -0.73
C LEU A 81 -6.41 5.38 0.76
N VAL A 82 -5.59 6.30 1.28
CA VAL A 82 -5.21 6.35 2.70
C VAL A 82 -6.46 6.38 3.58
N LYS A 83 -7.44 7.24 3.28
CA LYS A 83 -8.69 7.30 4.07
C LYS A 83 -9.46 5.97 4.10
N LEU A 84 -9.39 5.18 3.03
CA LEU A 84 -10.12 3.92 2.88
C LEU A 84 -9.38 2.71 3.49
N ILE A 85 -8.07 2.79 3.69
CA ILE A 85 -7.28 1.70 4.28
C ILE A 85 -7.62 1.52 5.77
N ASN A 86 -7.82 0.28 6.23
CA ASN A 86 -8.12 -0.05 7.62
C ASN A 86 -6.86 -0.26 8.45
N HIS A 87 -6.07 0.81 8.60
CA HIS A 87 -4.83 0.79 9.39
C HIS A 87 -4.80 1.98 10.38
N PRO A 88 -4.42 1.78 11.66
CA PRO A 88 -4.47 2.83 12.68
C PRO A 88 -3.38 3.89 12.48
N ASN A 89 -2.20 3.49 12.02
CA ASN A 89 -1.03 4.35 11.86
C ASN A 89 -0.70 4.54 10.37
N LYS A 90 -1.65 5.05 9.60
CA LYS A 90 -1.49 5.34 8.17
C LYS A 90 -1.32 6.84 7.93
N LYS A 91 -0.43 7.21 7.03
CA LYS A 91 -0.15 8.59 6.64
C LYS A 91 -0.11 8.71 5.13
N ASP A 92 -0.61 9.84 4.64
CA ASP A 92 -0.28 10.32 3.31
C ASP A 92 1.19 10.77 3.30
N GLY A 93 1.89 10.49 2.21
CA GLY A 93 3.32 10.68 2.07
C GLY A 93 3.70 11.74 1.05
N GLU A 94 2.88 12.79 0.90
CA GLU A 94 3.04 13.92 -0.06
C GLU A 94 4.50 14.29 -0.40
#